data_AF-A0A7U3D015-F1
#
_entry.id   AF-A0A7U3D015-F1
#
_cell.length_a   1.000
_cell.length_b   1.000
_cell.length_c   1.000
_cell.angle_alpha   90.00
_cell.angle_beta   90.00
_cell.angle_gamma   90.00
#
_symmetry.space_group_name_H-M   'P 1'
#
loop_
_entity.id
_entity.type
_entity.pdbx_description
1 polymer ?
#
loop_
_entity_poly.entity_id
_entity_poly.type
_entity_poly.pdbx_seq_one_letter_code
_entity_poly.pdbx_strand_id
1 'polypeptide(L)'
;MGKIYEFMSGEHHEEYELLEQFKLSESPEYFENFVSGISRHMEFEEKILFPIVESHTGETENLLLEEISLQHSRIRSLIQEIRLAIKNPSANKTIPGFVSELEQLLTSHDSMEESDFYPWIDEYANSDEIKKAFEKLDSMKRNI
;
A
#
# COMPACT_ATOMS: atom_id res chain seq x y z
N MET A 1 22.63 -2.34 5.11
CA MET A 1 21.26 -1.83 5.28
C MET A 1 20.59 -1.98 3.93
N GLY A 2 19.36 -2.51 3.88
CA GLY A 2 18.60 -2.55 2.63
C GLY A 2 18.14 -1.14 2.23
N LYS A 3 17.62 -1.02 1.01
CA LYS A 3 16.94 0.18 0.54
C LYS A 3 15.45 0.13 0.87
N ILE A 4 14.84 1.27 1.20
CA ILE A 4 13.38 1.36 1.40
C ILE A 4 12.66 0.93 0.12
N TYR A 5 13.16 1.35 -1.04
CA TYR A 5 12.66 0.90 -2.34
C TYR A 5 12.58 -0.63 -2.45
N GLU A 6 13.69 -1.34 -2.16
CA GLU A 6 13.75 -2.80 -2.29
C GLU A 6 12.78 -3.51 -1.34
N PHE A 7 12.60 -2.97 -0.14
CA PHE A 7 11.69 -3.55 0.84
C PHE A 7 10.22 -3.33 0.45
N MET A 8 9.85 -2.09 0.12
CA MET A 8 8.47 -1.71 -0.15
C MET A 8 7.96 -2.28 -1.49
N SER A 9 8.76 -2.21 -2.56
CA SER A 9 8.44 -2.89 -3.83
C SER A 9 8.29 -4.41 -3.68
N GLY A 10 8.94 -5.00 -2.68
CA GLY A 10 8.76 -6.41 -2.33
C GLY A 10 7.36 -6.71 -1.80
N GLU A 11 6.79 -5.83 -0.97
CA GLU A 11 5.42 -6.00 -0.44
C GLU A 11 4.37 -5.92 -1.56
N HIS A 12 4.54 -5.03 -2.55
CA HIS A 12 3.64 -4.94 -3.72
C HIS A 12 3.48 -6.31 -4.39
N HIS A 13 4.58 -7.03 -4.61
CA HIS A 13 4.53 -8.33 -5.27
C HIS A 13 3.67 -9.35 -4.50
N GLU A 14 3.84 -9.44 -3.18
CA GLU A 14 3.06 -10.35 -2.32
C GLU A 14 1.56 -10.04 -2.37
N GLU A 15 1.20 -8.75 -2.44
CA GLU A 15 -0.18 -8.29 -2.49
C GLU A 15 -0.87 -8.62 -3.82
N TYR A 16 -0.18 -8.41 -4.94
CA TYR A 16 -0.70 -8.79 -6.26
C TYR A 16 -0.92 -10.30 -6.38
N GLU A 17 -0.04 -11.12 -5.81
CA GLU A 17 -0.25 -12.58 -5.81
C GLU A 17 -1.55 -12.96 -5.09
N LEU A 18 -1.83 -12.37 -3.93
CA LEU A 18 -3.07 -12.62 -3.18
C LEU A 18 -4.31 -12.15 -3.94
N LEU A 19 -4.24 -10.98 -4.59
CA LEU A 19 -5.35 -10.45 -5.38
C LEU A 19 -5.63 -11.31 -6.62
N GLU A 20 -4.60 -11.84 -7.27
CA GLU A 20 -4.75 -12.80 -8.37
C GLU A 20 -5.36 -14.12 -7.89
N GLN A 21 -4.93 -14.65 -6.73
CA GLN A 21 -5.57 -15.86 -6.17
C GLN A 21 -7.05 -15.62 -5.84
N PHE A 22 -7.40 -14.42 -5.35
CA PHE A 22 -8.80 -14.06 -5.17
C PHE A 22 -9.57 -14.04 -6.49
N LYS A 23 -9.04 -13.44 -7.55
CA LYS A 23 -9.67 -13.41 -8.88
C LYS A 23 -9.91 -14.81 -9.46
N LEU A 24 -8.97 -15.73 -9.25
CA LEU A 24 -9.06 -17.10 -9.78
C LEU A 24 -10.02 -17.99 -8.99
N SER A 25 -10.10 -17.82 -7.68
CA SER A 25 -10.86 -18.71 -6.79
C SER A 25 -12.18 -18.14 -6.29
N GLU A 26 -12.35 -16.81 -6.39
CA GLU A 26 -13.38 -16.02 -5.71
C GLU A 26 -13.42 -16.26 -4.19
N SER A 27 -12.34 -16.78 -3.59
CA SER A 27 -12.29 -17.11 -2.16
C SER A 27 -12.17 -15.85 -1.31
N PRO A 28 -13.12 -15.58 -0.38
CA PRO A 28 -13.02 -14.45 0.53
C PRO A 28 -11.76 -14.47 1.39
N GLU A 29 -11.17 -15.65 1.64
CA GLU A 29 -9.94 -15.77 2.42
C GLU A 29 -8.74 -15.12 1.74
N TYR A 30 -8.56 -15.33 0.42
CA TYR A 30 -7.49 -14.65 -0.33
C TYR A 30 -7.70 -13.15 -0.35
N PHE A 31 -8.95 -12.70 -0.48
CA PHE A 31 -9.26 -11.28 -0.44
C PHE A 31 -8.95 -10.66 0.93
N GLU A 32 -9.33 -11.30 2.03
CA GLU A 32 -9.05 -10.78 3.37
C GLU A 32 -7.54 -10.80 3.69
N ASN A 33 -6.79 -11.79 3.19
CA ASN A 33 -5.34 -11.81 3.27
C ASN A 33 -4.71 -10.65 2.48
N PHE A 34 -5.17 -10.41 1.24
CA PHE A 34 -4.78 -9.24 0.45
C PHE A 34 -5.05 -7.94 1.22
N VAL A 35 -6.27 -7.77 1.76
CA VAL A 35 -6.64 -6.57 2.52
C VAL A 35 -5.75 -6.38 3.73
N SER A 36 -5.39 -7.46 4.44
CA SER A 36 -4.46 -7.38 5.56
C SER A 36 -3.05 -6.96 5.13
N GLY A 37 -2.59 -7.37 3.96
CA GLY A 37 -1.31 -6.96 3.36
C GLY A 37 -1.32 -5.47 3.05
N ILE A 38 -2.19 -5.04 2.12
CA ILE A 38 -2.24 -3.65 1.64
C ILE A 38 -2.54 -2.65 2.77
N SER A 39 -3.36 -3.04 3.76
CA SER A 39 -3.60 -2.17 4.92
C SER A 39 -2.34 -1.96 5.75
N ARG A 40 -1.51 -3.00 5.90
CA ARG A 40 -0.24 -2.91 6.62
C ARG A 40 0.79 -2.11 5.81
N HIS A 41 0.87 -2.34 4.50
CA HIS A 41 1.72 -1.56 3.58
C HIS A 41 1.44 -0.06 3.69
N MET A 42 0.18 0.34 3.53
CA MET A 42 -0.21 1.75 3.69
C MET A 42 0.10 2.29 5.10
N GLU A 43 0.02 1.46 6.15
CA GLU A 43 0.41 1.87 7.51
C GLU A 43 1.92 2.06 7.68
N PHE A 44 2.75 1.25 6.99
CA PHE A 44 4.19 1.47 6.96
C PHE A 44 4.50 2.85 6.40
N GLU A 45 3.84 3.23 5.33
CA GLU A 45 4.06 4.50 4.66
C GLU A 45 3.57 5.64 5.54
N GLU A 46 2.28 5.63 5.90
CA GLU A 46 1.65 6.72 6.63
C GLU A 46 2.27 6.97 8.01
N LYS A 47 2.68 5.91 8.73
CA LYS A 47 3.15 6.04 10.12
C LYS A 47 4.68 6.11 10.25
N ILE A 48 5.43 5.66 9.24
CA ILE A 48 6.89 5.52 9.34
C ILE A 48 7.58 6.33 8.26
N LEU A 49 7.17 6.22 7.00
CA LEU A 49 7.89 6.82 5.87
C LEU A 49 7.46 8.26 5.59
N PHE A 50 6.16 8.58 5.63
CA PHE A 50 5.67 9.95 5.45
C PHE A 50 6.36 10.93 6.43
N PRO A 51 6.48 10.63 7.74
CA PRO A 51 7.16 11.52 8.67
C PRO A 51 8.63 11.80 8.33
N ILE A 52 9.31 10.90 7.62
CA ILE A 52 10.70 11.12 7.18
C ILE A 52 10.71 12.15 6.06
N VAL A 53 9.80 12.06 5.10
CA VAL A 53 9.71 13.05 4.01
C VAL A 53 9.30 14.42 4.58
N GLU A 54 8.25 14.45 5.41
CA GLU A 54 7.75 15.67 6.06
C GLU A 54 8.79 16.38 6.92
N SER A 55 9.76 15.67 7.51
CA SER A 55 10.80 16.30 8.31
C SER A 55 11.89 17.00 7.48
N HIS A 56 11.94 16.73 6.18
CA HIS A 56 12.93 17.27 5.25
C HIS A 56 12.34 18.28 4.26
N THR A 57 11.04 18.17 3.97
CA THR A 57 10.30 19.11 3.12
C THR A 57 9.62 20.20 3.96
N GLY A 58 9.49 21.41 3.42
CA GLY A 58 8.64 22.45 4.04
C GLY A 58 7.15 22.22 3.76
N GLU A 59 6.26 22.95 4.43
CA GLU A 59 4.79 22.85 4.23
C GLU A 59 4.33 23.01 2.78
N THR A 60 5.13 23.65 1.92
CA THR A 60 4.77 23.96 0.52
C THR A 60 5.04 22.83 -0.48
N GLU A 61 5.69 21.73 -0.07
CA GLU A 61 6.23 20.68 -0.97
C GLU A 61 5.60 19.28 -0.74
N ASN A 62 4.56 19.14 0.09
CA ASN A 62 3.92 17.85 0.43
C ASN A 62 2.90 17.31 -0.58
N LEU A 63 2.86 17.83 -1.81
CA LEU A 63 1.86 17.43 -2.81
C LEU A 63 1.92 15.94 -3.18
N LEU A 64 3.11 15.33 -3.14
CA LEU A 64 3.27 13.89 -3.38
C LEU A 64 2.59 13.06 -2.27
N LEU A 65 2.82 13.42 -1.00
CA LEU A 65 2.22 12.71 0.13
C LEU A 65 0.70 12.87 0.18
N GLU A 66 0.19 14.05 -0.20
CA GLU A 66 -1.25 14.30 -0.31
C GLU A 66 -1.91 13.42 -1.39
N GLU A 67 -1.28 13.27 -2.55
CA GLU A 67 -1.77 12.43 -3.65
C GLU A 67 -1.76 10.94 -3.24
N ILE A 68 -0.66 10.46 -2.65
CA ILE A 68 -0.57 9.09 -2.12
C ILE A 68 -1.66 8.84 -1.06
N SER A 69 -1.87 9.78 -0.13
CA SER A 69 -2.91 9.70 0.90
C SER A 69 -4.34 9.66 0.31
N LEU A 70 -4.58 10.39 -0.77
CA LEU A 70 -5.85 10.36 -1.49
C LEU A 70 -6.07 9.00 -2.15
N GLN A 71 -5.04 8.42 -2.76
CA GLN A 71 -5.10 7.09 -3.35
C GLN A 71 -5.34 6.02 -2.29
N HIS A 72 -4.67 6.06 -1.12
CA HIS A 72 -4.95 5.18 0.01
C HIS A 72 -6.42 5.24 0.43
N SER A 73 -6.99 6.44 0.50
CA SER A 73 -8.40 6.64 0.85
C SER A 73 -9.33 6.01 -0.19
N ARG A 74 -8.99 6.07 -1.48
CA ARG A 74 -9.74 5.42 -2.55
C ARG A 74 -9.59 3.89 -2.52
N ILE A 75 -8.38 3.38 -2.29
CA ILE A 75 -8.10 1.93 -2.12
C ILE A 75 -8.97 1.37 -0.99
N ARG A 76 -8.96 2.02 0.19
CA ARG A 76 -9.80 1.64 1.34
C ARG A 76 -11.29 1.62 0.99
N SER A 77 -11.75 2.58 0.20
CA SER A 77 -13.14 2.65 -0.24
C SER A 77 -13.51 1.48 -1.16
N LEU A 78 -12.69 1.18 -2.16
CA LEU A 78 -12.90 0.04 -3.07
C LEU A 78 -12.87 -1.30 -2.34
N ILE A 79 -11.98 -1.46 -1.37
CA ILE A 79 -11.95 -2.64 -0.49
C ILE A 79 -13.30 -2.83 0.22
N GLN A 80 -13.91 -1.75 0.74
CA GLN A 80 -15.22 -1.84 1.39
C GLN A 80 -16.33 -2.22 0.40
N GLU A 81 -16.33 -1.65 -0.81
CA GLU A 81 -17.29 -2.02 -1.86
C GLU A 81 -17.19 -3.50 -2.23
N ILE A 82 -15.96 -4.03 -2.35
CA ILE A 82 -15.73 -5.46 -2.62
C ILE A 82 -16.20 -6.31 -1.45
N ARG A 83 -15.88 -5.96 -0.19
CA ARG A 83 -16.36 -6.68 1.01
C ARG A 83 -17.89 -6.72 1.08
N LEU A 84 -18.56 -5.62 0.74
CA LEU A 84 -20.03 -5.55 0.71
C LEU A 84 -20.60 -6.46 -0.39
N ALA A 85 -19.97 -6.46 -1.57
CA ALA A 85 -20.39 -7.29 -2.68
C ALA A 85 -20.19 -8.80 -2.40
N ILE A 86 -19.09 -9.20 -1.75
CA ILE A 86 -18.86 -10.58 -1.30
C ILE A 86 -19.97 -11.06 -0.35
N LYS A 87 -20.43 -10.19 0.56
CA LYS A 87 -21.49 -10.52 1.54
C LYS A 87 -22.89 -10.57 0.91
N ASN A 88 -23.07 -10.06 -0.30
CA ASN A 88 -24.36 -9.99 -0.97
C ASN A 88 -24.34 -10.79 -2.30
N PRO A 89 -24.89 -12.02 -2.33
CA PRO A 89 -24.91 -12.86 -3.52
C PRO A 89 -25.54 -12.22 -4.76
N SER A 90 -26.43 -11.24 -4.58
CA SER A 90 -27.06 -10.51 -5.69
C SER A 90 -26.11 -9.49 -6.35
N ALA A 91 -25.09 -9.05 -5.61
CA ALA A 91 -24.06 -8.12 -6.06
C ALA A 91 -22.82 -8.83 -6.65
N ASN A 92 -22.80 -10.16 -6.76
CA ASN A 92 -21.63 -10.89 -7.25
C ASN A 92 -21.17 -10.42 -8.65
N LYS A 93 -22.11 -9.97 -9.50
CA LYS A 93 -21.81 -9.42 -10.83
C LYS A 93 -21.03 -8.09 -10.81
N THR A 94 -20.95 -7.39 -9.69
CA THR A 94 -20.22 -6.11 -9.57
C THR A 94 -18.78 -6.29 -9.07
N ILE A 95 -18.45 -7.44 -8.46
CA ILE A 95 -17.11 -7.72 -7.92
C ILE A 95 -16.01 -7.55 -8.98
N PRO A 96 -16.12 -8.12 -10.21
CA PRO A 96 -15.07 -7.97 -11.21
C PRO A 96 -14.80 -6.51 -11.61
N GLY A 97 -15.84 -5.66 -11.59
CA GLY A 97 -15.70 -4.24 -11.88
C GLY A 97 -14.91 -3.51 -10.80
N PHE A 98 -15.24 -3.74 -9.53
CA PHE A 98 -14.51 -3.13 -8.41
C PHE A 98 -13.08 -3.63 -8.29
N VAL A 99 -12.85 -4.93 -8.52
CA VAL A 99 -11.49 -5.49 -8.54
C VAL A 99 -10.67 -4.87 -9.67
N SER A 100 -11.22 -4.76 -10.88
CA SER A 100 -10.51 -4.13 -11.99
C SER A 100 -10.19 -2.65 -11.72
N GLU A 101 -11.08 -1.92 -11.04
CA GLU A 101 -10.82 -0.53 -10.65
C GLU A 101 -9.70 -0.46 -9.60
N LEU A 102 -9.72 -1.37 -8.62
CA LEU A 102 -8.68 -1.46 -7.60
C LEU A 102 -7.31 -1.77 -8.21
N GLU A 103 -7.22 -2.72 -9.14
CA GLU A 103 -5.96 -3.06 -9.83
C GLU A 103 -5.38 -1.89 -10.62
N GLN A 104 -6.23 -1.12 -11.30
CA GLN A 104 -5.78 0.06 -12.04
C GLN A 104 -5.24 1.14 -11.10
N LEU A 105 -5.91 1.33 -9.95
CA LEU A 105 -5.48 2.27 -8.94
C LEU A 105 -4.15 1.85 -8.31
N LEU A 106 -4.02 0.58 -7.89
CA LEU A 106 -2.77 0.04 -7.34
C LEU A 106 -1.63 0.20 -8.34
N THR A 107 -1.84 -0.12 -9.62
CA THR A 107 -0.79 0.03 -10.64
C THR A 107 -0.29 1.47 -10.76
N SER A 108 -1.20 2.45 -10.69
CA SER A 108 -0.83 3.88 -10.72
C SER A 108 -0.17 4.33 -9.43
N HIS A 109 -0.58 3.76 -8.31
CA HIS A 109 -0.11 4.05 -6.97
C HIS A 109 1.32 3.54 -6.78
N ASP A 110 1.55 2.25 -7.00
CA ASP A 110 2.87 1.61 -6.95
C ASP A 110 3.86 2.32 -7.87
N SER A 111 3.44 2.68 -9.09
CA SER A 111 4.30 3.40 -10.03
C SER A 111 4.78 4.73 -9.46
N MET A 112 3.92 5.47 -8.75
CA MET A 112 4.26 6.76 -8.15
C MET A 112 5.22 6.58 -6.97
N GLU A 113 4.99 5.54 -6.18
CA GLU A 113 5.83 5.27 -5.02
C GLU A 113 7.22 4.82 -5.41
N GLU A 114 7.30 3.93 -6.40
CA GLU A 114 8.53 3.37 -6.92
C GLU A 114 9.35 4.36 -7.77
N SER A 115 8.70 5.29 -8.47
CA SER A 115 9.42 6.30 -9.26
C SER A 115 9.89 7.49 -8.44
N ASP A 116 9.11 7.91 -7.44
CA ASP A 116 9.32 9.20 -6.79
C ASP A 116 9.49 9.06 -5.27
N PHE A 117 8.57 8.38 -4.58
CA PHE A 117 8.52 8.39 -3.11
C PHE A 117 9.68 7.61 -2.46
N TYR A 118 9.84 6.33 -2.76
CA TYR A 118 10.89 5.52 -2.14
C TYR A 118 12.31 5.93 -2.56
N PRO A 119 12.58 6.25 -3.85
CA PRO A 119 13.88 6.74 -4.26
C PRO A 119 14.27 8.04 -3.55
N TRP A 120 13.31 8.93 -3.33
CA TRP A 120 13.55 10.16 -2.56
C TRP A 120 14.01 9.84 -1.14
N ILE A 121 13.36 8.90 -0.45
CA ILE A 121 13.75 8.51 0.91
C ILE A 121 15.17 7.92 0.91
N ASP A 122 15.47 7.02 -0.02
CA ASP A 122 16.77 6.37 -0.12
C ASP A 122 17.91 7.36 -0.48
N GLU A 123 17.60 8.46 -1.15
CA GLU A 123 18.58 9.50 -1.51
C GLU A 123 18.80 10.54 -0.40
N TYR A 124 17.73 10.97 0.27
CA TYR A 124 17.78 12.15 1.15
C TYR A 124 17.78 11.82 2.65
N ALA A 125 17.22 10.68 3.07
CA ALA A 125 17.23 10.30 4.48
C ALA A 125 18.63 9.84 4.92
N ASN A 126 19.02 10.19 6.14
CA ASN A 126 20.31 9.79 6.68
C ASN A 126 20.29 8.34 7.22
N SER A 127 21.47 7.78 7.46
CA SER A 127 21.61 6.38 7.88
C SER A 127 20.90 6.04 9.20
N ASP A 128 20.77 6.99 10.12
CA ASP A 128 20.09 6.77 11.40
C ASP A 128 18.56 6.77 11.23
N GLU A 129 18.03 7.56 10.30
CA GLU A 129 16.60 7.55 9.94
C GLU A 129 16.22 6.26 9.26
N ILE A 130 16.99 5.84 8.25
CA ILE A 130 16.80 4.55 7.57
C ILE A 130 16.85 3.39 8.56
N LYS A 131 17.82 3.41 9.49
CA LYS A 131 17.90 2.39 10.55
C LYS A 131 16.63 2.34 11.40
N LYS A 132 16.18 3.49 11.91
CA LYS A 132 14.96 3.56 12.73
C LYS A 132 13.71 3.17 11.96
N ALA A 133 13.65 3.48 10.66
CA ALA A 133 12.57 3.07 9.78
C ALA A 133 12.50 1.54 9.72
N PHE A 134 13.58 0.87 9.37
CA PHE A 134 13.63 -0.60 9.33
C PHE A 134 13.31 -1.25 10.69
N GLU A 135 13.81 -0.71 11.81
CA GLU A 135 13.46 -1.21 13.14
C GLU A 135 11.94 -1.16 13.40
N LYS A 136 11.27 -0.08 12.96
CA LYS A 136 9.81 0.06 13.09
C LYS A 136 9.05 -0.84 12.13
N LEU A 137 9.47 -0.92 10.87
CA LEU A 137 8.86 -1.78 9.84
C LEU A 137 8.90 -3.25 10.29
N ASP A 138 10.07 -3.73 10.72
CA ASP A 138 10.26 -5.07 11.25
C ASP A 138 9.42 -5.34 12.49
N SER A 139 9.34 -4.37 13.41
CA SER A 139 8.53 -4.49 14.62
C SER A 139 7.05 -4.63 14.28
N MET A 140 6.55 -3.81 13.35
CA MET A 140 5.15 -3.83 12.94
C MET A 140 4.81 -5.12 12.18
N LYS A 141 5.70 -5.62 11.31
CA LYS A 141 5.52 -6.90 10.60
C LYS A 141 5.50 -8.11 11.54
N ARG A 142 6.19 -8.06 12.70
CA ARG A 142 6.24 -9.17 13.69
C ARG A 142 5.08 -9.22 14.70
N ASN A 143 4.32 -8.13 14.86
CA ASN A 143 3.27 -8.02 15.89
C ASN A 143 1.89 -8.48 15.41
N ILE A 144 1.83 -9.29 14.35
CA ILE A 144 0.64 -9.81 13.68
C ILE A 144 0.84 -11.31 13.46
#